data_AF-A0A0F9E3J3-F1
#
_entry.id   AF-A0A0F9E3J3-F1
#
_cell.length_a   1.000
_cell.length_b   1.000
_cell.length_c   1.000
_cell.angle_alpha   90.00
_cell.angle_beta   90.00
_cell.angle_gamma   90.00
#
_symmetry.space_group_name_H-M   'P 1'
#
loop_
_entity.id
_entity.type
_entity.pdbx_description
1 polymer ?
#
loop_
_entity_poly.entity_id
_entity_poly.type
_entity_poly.pdbx_seq_one_letter_code
_entity_poly.pdbx_strand_id
1 'polypeptide(L)' 'MKKIKIYLNTKKDKRRIVKAELLETRATTVLVRLPDGNVIVRKKNRDVVKED' A
#
# COMPACT_ATOMS: atom_id res chain seq x y z
N MET A 1 8.42 9.51 -8.67
CA MET A 1 7.28 8.96 -7.90
C MET A 1 7.81 8.13 -6.74
N LYS A 2 7.26 8.28 -5.51
CA LYS A 2 7.77 7.57 -4.32
C LYS A 2 7.28 6.11 -4.34
N LYS A 3 8.17 5.14 -4.13
CA LYS A 3 7.79 3.73 -3.96
C LYS A 3 7.60 3.44 -2.47
N ILE A 4 6.51 2.75 -2.13
CA ILE A 4 6.15 2.40 -0.76
C ILE A 4 5.83 0.92 -0.67
N LYS A 5 6.19 0.30 0.45
CA LYS A 5 5.80 -1.08 0.75
C LYS A 5 4.43 -1.06 1.44
N ILE A 6 3.48 -1.80 0.88
CA ILE A 6 2.14 -1.94 1.46
C ILE A 6 1.79 -3.41 1.71
N TYR A 7 1.03 -3.64 2.77
CA TYR A 7 0.41 -4.92 3.06
C TYR A 7 -0.85 -5.10 2.21
N LEU A 8 -0.84 -6.14 1.39
CA LEU A 8 -2.00 -6.62 0.67
C LEU A 8 -2.56 -7.83 1.41
N ASN A 9 -3.76 -7.66 1.98
CA ASN A 9 -4.52 -8.79 2.52
C ASN A 9 -5.02 -9.64 1.33
N THR A 10 -4.46 -10.83 1.18
CA THR A 10 -5.08 -11.87 0.33
C THR A 10 -6.12 -12.63 1.16
N LYS A 11 -7.19 -13.14 0.54
CA LYS A 11 -8.38 -13.77 1.18
C LYS A 11 -8.07 -14.95 2.15
N LYS A 12 -6.81 -15.34 2.37
CA LYS A 12 -6.37 -16.49 3.19
C LYS A 12 -5.38 -16.08 4.29
N ASP A 13 -5.69 -15.02 5.07
CA ASP A 13 -4.91 -14.58 6.24
C ASP A 13 -3.45 -14.14 6.02
N LYS A 14 -2.93 -14.27 4.80
CA LYS A 14 -1.57 -13.85 4.49
C LYS A 14 -1.57 -12.40 4.00
N ARG A 15 -1.06 -11.52 4.86
CA ARG A 15 -0.60 -10.17 4.48
C ARG A 15 0.67 -10.32 3.66
N ARG A 16 0.60 -10.02 2.36
CA ARG A 16 1.78 -9.97 1.48
C ARG A 16 2.29 -8.54 1.41
N ILE A 17 3.59 -8.34 1.59
CA ILE A 17 4.22 -7.05 1.33
C ILE A 17 4.41 -6.90 -0.18
N VAL A 18 3.88 -5.83 -0.74
CA VAL A 18 4.02 -5.49 -2.16
C VAL A 18 4.62 -4.09 -2.26
N LYS A 19 5.57 -3.92 -3.18
CA LYS A 19 6.09 -2.60 -3.54
C LYS A 19 5.08 -1.93 -4.48
N ALA A 20 4.54 -0.80 -4.07
CA ALA A 20 3.59 0.00 -4.84
C ALA A 20 4.14 1.42 -5.02
N GLU A 21 3.64 2.14 -6.01
CA GLU A 21 3.94 3.56 -6.21
C GLU A 21 2.92 4.41 -5.46
N LEU A 22 3.39 5.29 -4.60
CA LEU A 22 2.55 6.25 -3.89
C LEU A 22 2.12 7.35 -4.87
N LEU A 23 0.81 7.40 -5.14
CA LEU A 23 0.18 8.42 -5.96
C LEU A 23 -0.21 9.64 -5.10
N GLU A 24 -0.92 9.38 -4.00
CA GLU A 24 -1.47 10.44 -3.16
C GLU A 24 -1.48 9.99 -1.69
N THR A 25 -1.24 10.93 -0.77
CA THR A 25 -1.38 10.68 0.67
C THR A 25 -2.45 11.61 1.22
N ARG A 26 -3.47 11.02 1.85
CA ARG A 26 -4.51 11.73 2.59
C ARG A 26 -4.24 11.64 4.08
N ALA A 27 -5.09 12.28 4.88
CA ALA A 27 -4.97 12.31 6.34
C ALA A 27 -4.83 10.91 6.98
N THR A 28 -5.66 9.95 6.57
CA THR A 28 -5.72 8.60 7.17
C THR A 28 -5.46 7.46 6.18
N THR A 29 -5.44 7.76 4.88
CA THR A 29 -5.31 6.79 3.79
C THR A 29 -4.23 7.20 2.81
N VAL A 30 -3.69 6.23 2.08
CA VAL A 30 -2.76 6.42 0.98
C VAL A 30 -3.35 5.78 -0.28
N LEU A 31 -3.18 6.46 -1.40
CA LEU A 31 -3.55 6.01 -2.72
C LEU A 31 -2.28 5.50 -3.38
N VAL A 32 -2.25 4.21 -3.71
CA VAL A 32 -1.06 3.54 -4.22
C VAL A 32 -1.37 2.76 -5.47
N ARG A 33 -0.47 2.82 -6.46
CA ARG A 33 -0.51 2.03 -7.68
C ARG A 33 0.34 0.77 -7.51
N LEU A 34 -0.28 -0.39 -7.64
CA LEU A 34 0.36 -1.68 -7.65
C LEU A 34 1.17 -1.90 -8.94
N PRO A 35 2.13 -2.84 -8.94
CA PRO A 35 2.89 -3.19 -10.14
C PRO A 35 2.00 -3.72 -11.27
N ASP A 36 0.83 -4.30 -10.94
CA ASP A 36 -0.16 -4.76 -11.91
C ASP A 36 -0.95 -3.60 -12.57
N GLY A 37 -0.55 -2.34 -12.33
CA GLY A 37 -1.23 -1.13 -12.82
C GLY A 37 -2.46 -0.71 -12.01
N ASN A 38 -2.98 -1.62 -11.18
CA ASN A 38 -4.14 -1.38 -10.32
C ASN A 38 -3.88 -0.31 -9.27
N VAL A 39 -4.83 0.61 -9.10
CA VAL A 39 -4.77 1.64 -8.06
C VAL A 39 -5.65 1.23 -6.89
N ILE A 40 -5.07 1.18 -5.68
CA ILE A 40 -5.78 0.81 -4.46
C ILE A 40 -5.61 1.88 -3.38
N VAL A 41 -6.62 1.98 -2.51
CA VAL A 41 -6.58 2.83 -1.32
C VAL A 41 -6.27 1.96 -0.11
N ARG A 42 -5.30 2.37 0.70
CA ARG A 42 -4.83 1.64 1.89
C ARG A 42 -4.76 2.54 3.11
N LYS A 43 -4.98 2.00 4.31
CA LYS A 43 -4.91 2.81 5.53
C LYS A 43 -3.45 3.06 5.89
N LYS A 44 -3.09 4.33 6.09
CA LYS A 44 -1.71 4.76 6.35
C LYS A 44 -1.09 4.08 7.57
N ASN A 45 -1.87 3.83 8.63
CA ASN A 45 -1.34 3.22 9.87
C ASN A 45 -1.38 1.69 9.90
N ARG A 46 -2.20 1.05 9.05
CA ARG A 46 -2.41 -0.41 9.09
C ARG A 46 -1.71 -1.14 7.95
N ASP A 47 -1.72 -0.52 6.78
CA ASP A 47 -1.37 -1.17 5.53
C ASP A 47 -0.06 -0.64 4.93
N VAL A 48 0.48 0.46 5.44
CA VAL A 48 1.80 0.97 5.00
C VAL A 48 2.87 0.38 5.91
N VAL A 49 3.87 -0.24 5.30
CA VAL A 49 5.08 -0.65 6.01
C VAL A 49 5.90 0.62 6.25
N LYS A 50 6.06 1.00 7.52
CA LYS A 50 7.07 1.98 7.92
C LYS A 50 8.39 1.21 7.98
N GLU A 51 9.34 1.53 7.10
CA GLU A 51 10.73 1.19 7.37
C GLU A 51 11.17 2.15 8.48
N ASP A 52 11.66 1.57 9.59
CA ASP A 52 12.26 2.28 10.73
C ASP A 52 13.54 2.99 10.28
#